data_AF-A0A520N6S4-F1
#
_entry.id   AF-A0A520N6S4-F1
#
_cell.length_a   1.000
_cell.length_b   1.000
_cell.length_c   1.000
_cell.angle_alpha   90.00
_cell.angle_beta   90.00
_cell.angle_gamma   90.00
#
_symmetry.space_group_name_H-M   'P 1'
#
loop_
_entity.id
_entity.type
_entity.pdbx_description
1 polymer ?
#
loop_
_entity_poly.entity_id
_entity_poly.type
_entity_poly.pdbx_seq_one_letter_code
_entity_poly.pdbx_strand_id
1 'polypeptide(L)'
;MKQIFILRHAKSSWDNRELADFDRPLSMRGENDAKKLNTFVKKKFFHIDKVLCSSAIRTKETFDLIADGFRFSIEDAIYSEDLYFGSVSNIIDTLRKLDEKNKSILIIGHNPTLFYLVEELANERIQKFTTCNLAVLNFGDEWKKLSKSKCKLKSLYRPKEIKI
;
A
#
# COMPACT_ATOMS: atom_id res chain seq x y z
N MET A 1 8.27 14.89 10.82
CA MET A 1 8.14 14.37 9.44
C MET A 1 7.33 13.09 9.48
N LYS A 2 6.44 12.87 8.52
CA LYS A 2 5.59 11.68 8.37
C LYS A 2 5.90 10.95 7.07
N GLN A 3 5.59 9.66 7.00
CA GLN A 3 5.77 8.82 5.83
C GLN A 3 4.47 8.11 5.45
N ILE A 4 4.18 8.07 4.16
CA ILE A 4 3.05 7.34 3.60
C ILE A 4 3.61 6.28 2.66
N PHE A 5 3.45 5.02 3.05
CA PHE A 5 3.77 3.85 2.25
C PHE A 5 2.51 3.43 1.50
N ILE A 6 2.59 3.37 0.18
CA ILE A 6 1.46 2.99 -0.67
C ILE A 6 1.87 1.72 -1.40
N LEU A 7 1.14 0.63 -1.16
CA LEU A 7 1.39 -0.68 -1.76
C LEU A 7 0.18 -1.11 -2.57
N ARG A 8 0.38 -1.33 -3.86
CA ARG A 8 -0.61 -2.08 -4.65
C ARG A 8 -0.50 -3.56 -4.31
N HIS A 9 -1.63 -4.23 -4.13
CA HIS A 9 -1.69 -5.69 -3.94
C HIS A 9 -0.84 -6.47 -4.95
N ALA A 10 -0.35 -7.64 -4.55
CA ALA A 10 0.37 -8.54 -5.42
C ALA A 10 -0.54 -9.19 -6.45
N LYS A 11 0.05 -9.82 -7.48
CA LYS A 11 -0.72 -10.32 -8.62
C LYS A 11 -1.75 -11.37 -8.18
N SER A 12 -3.04 -11.10 -8.42
CA SER A 12 -4.15 -12.04 -8.18
C SER A 12 -4.26 -13.12 -9.27
N SER A 13 -4.83 -14.27 -8.89
CA SER A 13 -5.17 -15.37 -9.79
C SER A 13 -6.48 -15.11 -10.53
N TRP A 14 -6.61 -15.69 -11.71
CA TRP A 14 -7.86 -15.76 -12.50
C TRP A 14 -8.25 -17.21 -12.82
N ASP A 15 -7.62 -18.18 -12.13
CA ASP A 15 -7.73 -19.60 -12.48
C ASP A 15 -9.13 -20.14 -12.17
N ASN A 16 -9.76 -19.65 -11.11
CA ASN A 16 -11.16 -19.92 -10.81
C ASN A 16 -12.05 -18.75 -11.27
N ARG A 17 -12.87 -19.00 -12.30
CA ARG A 17 -13.79 -18.00 -12.88
C ARG A 17 -15.11 -17.85 -12.12
N GLU A 18 -15.41 -18.75 -11.19
CA GLU A 18 -16.63 -18.71 -10.37
C GLU A 18 -16.49 -17.77 -9.17
N LEU A 19 -15.26 -17.39 -8.81
CA LEU A 19 -15.00 -16.46 -7.72
C LEU A 19 -15.39 -15.03 -8.13
N ALA A 20 -16.10 -14.33 -7.23
CA ALA A 20 -16.30 -12.89 -7.33
C ALA A 20 -14.95 -12.16 -7.28
N ASP A 21 -14.84 -10.98 -7.92
CA ASP A 21 -13.53 -10.31 -8.01
C ASP A 21 -12.91 -10.03 -6.62
N PHE A 22 -13.74 -9.68 -5.65
CA PHE A 22 -13.36 -9.40 -4.27
C PHE A 22 -12.69 -10.60 -3.57
N ASP A 23 -13.12 -11.82 -3.92
CA ASP A 23 -12.68 -13.08 -3.32
C ASP A 23 -11.52 -13.73 -4.08
N ARG A 24 -10.98 -13.06 -5.10
CA ARG A 24 -9.87 -13.61 -5.86
C ARG A 24 -8.59 -13.66 -5.03
N PRO A 25 -7.95 -14.83 -4.91
CA PRO A 25 -6.70 -14.97 -4.18
C PRO A 25 -5.52 -14.48 -5.01
N LEU A 26 -4.34 -14.49 -4.40
CA LEU A 26 -3.07 -14.32 -5.07
C LEU A 26 -2.79 -15.45 -6.06
N SER A 27 -2.04 -15.12 -7.09
CA SER A 27 -1.38 -16.11 -7.95
C SER A 27 -0.04 -16.51 -7.32
N MET A 28 0.50 -17.68 -7.68
CA MET A 28 1.83 -18.11 -7.24
C MET A 28 2.92 -17.06 -7.53
N ARG A 29 2.84 -16.39 -8.68
CA ARG A 29 3.74 -15.27 -9.01
C ARG A 29 3.57 -14.09 -8.05
N GLY A 30 2.32 -13.76 -7.70
CA GLY A 30 2.01 -12.70 -6.74
C GLY A 30 2.58 -12.99 -5.36
N GLU A 31 2.42 -14.22 -4.87
CA GLU A 31 3.02 -14.65 -3.61
C GLU A 31 4.54 -14.50 -3.61
N ASN A 32 5.21 -14.94 -4.68
CA ASN A 32 6.66 -14.83 -4.81
C ASN A 32 7.12 -13.36 -4.85
N ASP A 33 6.40 -12.50 -5.56
CA ASP A 33 6.67 -11.05 -5.59
C ASP A 33 6.50 -10.43 -4.17
N ALA A 34 5.46 -10.82 -3.42
CA ALA A 34 5.22 -10.37 -2.06
C ALA A 34 6.30 -10.86 -1.07
N LYS A 35 6.67 -12.15 -1.11
CA LYS A 35 7.75 -12.71 -0.29
C LYS A 35 9.10 -12.03 -0.58
N LYS A 36 9.37 -11.69 -1.84
CA LYS A 36 10.55 -10.91 -2.23
C LYS A 36 10.52 -9.49 -1.65
N LEU A 37 9.37 -8.82 -1.71
CA LEU A 37 9.19 -7.52 -1.08
C LEU A 37 9.38 -7.60 0.44
N ASN A 38 8.83 -8.63 1.09
CA ASN A 38 8.98 -8.88 2.53
C ASN A 38 10.47 -8.90 2.96
N THR A 39 11.27 -9.74 2.31
CA THR A 39 12.71 -9.84 2.59
C THR A 39 13.42 -8.51 2.39
N PHE A 40 13.04 -7.74 1.37
CA PHE A 40 13.61 -6.42 1.11
C PHE A 40 13.25 -5.39 2.19
N VAL A 41 11.98 -5.28 2.56
CA VAL A 41 11.54 -4.28 3.56
C VAL A 41 12.08 -4.62 4.95
N LYS A 42 12.26 -5.91 5.27
CA LYS A 42 12.92 -6.38 6.49
C LYS A 42 14.34 -5.83 6.62
N LYS A 43 15.10 -5.81 5.52
CA LYS A 43 16.45 -5.23 5.44
C LYS A 43 16.46 -3.70 5.45
N LYS A 44 15.37 -3.05 5.04
CA LYS A 44 15.24 -1.58 5.07
C LYS A 44 14.92 -1.02 6.45
N PHE A 45 14.50 -1.87 7.39
CA PHE A 45 14.09 -1.46 8.74
C PHE A 45 13.03 -0.35 8.72
N PHE A 46 12.07 -0.43 7.80
CA PHE A 46 10.93 0.48 7.84
C PHE A 46 10.11 0.23 9.11
N HIS A 47 9.64 1.32 9.71
CA HIS A 47 8.76 1.29 10.87
C HIS A 47 7.39 1.81 10.44
N ILE A 48 6.33 1.06 10.75
CA ILE A 48 4.95 1.38 10.43
C ILE A 48 4.18 1.48 11.73
N ASP A 49 3.52 2.62 11.95
CA ASP A 49 2.68 2.85 13.12
C ASP A 49 1.24 2.35 12.89
N LYS A 50 0.81 2.32 11.63
CA LYS A 50 -0.56 1.94 11.27
C LYS A 50 -0.66 1.38 9.86
N VAL A 51 -1.49 0.35 9.70
CA VAL A 51 -1.81 -0.25 8.41
C VAL A 51 -3.29 -0.04 8.09
N LEU A 52 -3.56 0.45 6.88
CA LEU A 52 -4.89 0.51 6.28
C LEU A 52 -4.89 -0.44 5.06
N CYS A 53 -5.69 -1.50 5.12
CA CYS A 53 -5.70 -2.54 4.09
C CYS A 53 -7.11 -2.69 3.51
N SER A 54 -7.23 -2.83 2.20
CA SER A 54 -8.51 -3.23 1.61
C SER A 54 -8.90 -4.62 2.10
N SER A 55 -10.20 -4.82 2.35
CA SER A 55 -10.74 -6.08 2.85
C SER A 55 -10.80 -7.22 1.81
N ALA A 56 -10.50 -6.96 0.54
CA ALA A 56 -10.44 -7.98 -0.51
C ALA A 56 -9.36 -9.04 -0.22
N ILE A 57 -9.58 -10.28 -0.68
CA ILE A 57 -8.72 -11.42 -0.33
C ILE A 57 -7.28 -11.19 -0.79
N ARG A 58 -7.07 -10.80 -2.05
CA ARG A 58 -5.72 -10.49 -2.58
C ARG A 58 -4.96 -9.41 -1.80
N THR A 59 -5.62 -8.43 -1.19
CA THR A 59 -4.95 -7.39 -0.38
C THR A 59 -4.59 -7.91 1.00
N LYS A 60 -5.47 -8.69 1.63
CA LYS A 60 -5.20 -9.41 2.88
C LYS A 60 -4.01 -10.36 2.73
N GLU A 61 -4.07 -11.27 1.76
CA GLU A 61 -2.99 -12.23 1.50
C GLU A 61 -1.67 -11.54 1.12
N THR A 62 -1.71 -10.41 0.40
CA THR A 62 -0.50 -9.61 0.15
C THR A 62 0.08 -9.11 1.47
N PHE A 63 -0.76 -8.64 2.38
CA PHE A 63 -0.34 -8.11 3.66
C PHE A 63 0.21 -9.20 4.58
N ASP A 64 -0.46 -10.35 4.66
CA ASP A 64 -0.03 -11.48 5.47
C ASP A 64 1.40 -11.93 5.12
N LEU A 65 1.75 -11.88 3.83
CA LEU A 65 3.08 -12.25 3.34
C LEU A 65 4.18 -11.21 3.62
N ILE A 66 3.84 -9.95 3.91
CA ILE A 66 4.81 -8.84 4.08
C ILE A 66 4.84 -8.24 5.49
N ALA A 67 3.87 -8.59 6.33
CA ALA A 67 3.68 -7.95 7.64
C ALA A 67 4.91 -8.10 8.55
N ASP A 68 5.52 -9.30 8.58
CA ASP A 68 6.77 -9.56 9.32
C ASP A 68 7.92 -8.63 8.89
N GLY A 69 8.05 -8.35 7.60
CA GLY A 69 9.09 -7.45 7.08
C GLY A 69 8.90 -6.00 7.51
N PHE A 70 7.66 -5.59 7.79
CA PHE A 70 7.34 -4.31 8.42
C PHE A 70 7.30 -4.37 9.95
N ARG A 71 7.46 -5.56 10.55
CA ARG A 71 7.33 -5.80 12.00
C ARG A 71 5.99 -5.33 12.55
N PHE A 72 4.92 -5.56 11.79
CA PHE A 72 3.58 -5.16 12.15
C PHE A 72 2.70 -6.41 12.27
N SER A 73 1.84 -6.46 13.29
CA SER A 73 0.89 -7.58 13.50
C SER A 73 -0.29 -7.44 12.53
N ILE A 74 -0.69 -8.55 11.89
CA ILE A 74 -1.80 -8.51 10.93
C ILE A 74 -3.13 -8.18 11.62
N GLU A 75 -3.27 -8.58 12.88
CA GLU A 75 -4.43 -8.37 13.72
C GLU A 75 -4.67 -6.88 14.06
N ASP A 76 -3.60 -6.09 14.09
CA ASP A 76 -3.65 -4.65 14.38
C ASP A 76 -3.99 -3.79 13.15
N ALA A 77 -4.10 -4.39 11.96
CA ALA A 77 -4.43 -3.65 10.75
C ALA A 77 -5.92 -3.31 10.66
N ILE A 78 -6.22 -2.14 10.09
CA ILE A 78 -7.59 -1.75 9.80
C ILE A 78 -7.95 -2.20 8.39
N TYR A 79 -8.89 -3.14 8.29
CA TYR A 79 -9.42 -3.62 7.03
C TYR A 79 -10.69 -2.85 6.65
N SER A 80 -10.77 -2.37 5.40
CA SER A 80 -11.90 -1.55 4.93
C SER A 80 -12.27 -1.83 3.47
N GLU A 81 -13.57 -1.96 3.20
CA GLU A 81 -14.12 -2.03 1.85
C GLU A 81 -13.99 -0.70 1.10
N ASP A 82 -13.91 0.43 1.81
CA ASP A 82 -13.71 1.74 1.20
C ASP A 82 -12.37 1.83 0.46
N LEU A 83 -11.36 1.04 0.84
CA LEU A 83 -10.10 0.98 0.08
C LEU A 83 -10.20 0.14 -1.21
N TYR A 84 -11.30 -0.60 -1.38
CA TYR A 84 -11.63 -1.31 -2.61
C TYR A 84 -12.40 -0.42 -3.59
N PHE A 85 -13.44 0.26 -3.12
CA PHE A 85 -14.34 1.08 -3.94
C PHE A 85 -14.00 2.58 -3.95
N GLY A 86 -13.15 3.02 -3.02
CA GLY A 86 -12.92 4.43 -2.74
C GLY A 86 -12.06 5.14 -3.78
N SER A 87 -12.30 6.44 -3.85
CA SER A 87 -11.51 7.39 -4.64
C SER A 87 -10.27 7.86 -3.89
N VAL A 88 -9.37 8.55 -4.60
CA VAL A 88 -8.22 9.23 -4.01
C VAL A 88 -8.63 10.18 -2.88
N SER A 89 -9.75 10.89 -3.05
CA SER A 89 -10.25 11.84 -2.05
C SER A 89 -10.69 11.12 -0.77
N ASN A 90 -11.36 9.95 -0.89
CA ASN A 90 -11.73 9.14 0.27
C ASN A 90 -10.51 8.69 1.09
N ILE A 91 -9.42 8.32 0.41
CA ILE A 91 -8.16 7.94 1.07
C ILE A 91 -7.54 9.16 1.77
N ILE A 92 -7.43 10.31 1.11
CA ILE A 92 -6.89 11.53 1.71
C ILE A 92 -7.69 11.94 2.95
N ASP A 93 -9.02 11.89 2.87
CA ASP A 93 -9.90 12.24 4.00
C ASP A 93 -9.79 11.24 5.15
N THR A 94 -9.53 9.97 4.86
CA THR A 94 -9.21 8.96 5.89
C THR A 94 -7.89 9.28 6.57
N LEU A 95 -6.85 9.60 5.79
CA LEU A 95 -5.53 9.96 6.33
C LEU A 95 -5.58 11.24 7.18
N ARG A 96 -6.38 12.23 6.78
CA ARG A 96 -6.57 13.49 7.53
C ARG A 96 -7.14 13.30 8.93
N LYS A 97 -7.87 12.20 9.17
CA LYS A 97 -8.50 11.86 10.46
C LYS A 97 -7.59 11.05 11.37
N LEU A 98 -6.37 10.71 10.94
CA LEU A 98 -5.44 9.94 11.75
C LEU A 98 -4.89 10.76 12.92
N ASP A 99 -4.67 10.09 14.05
CA ASP A 99 -3.96 10.65 15.19
C ASP A 99 -2.53 11.05 14.76
N GLU A 100 -2.13 12.26 15.14
CA GLU A 100 -0.84 12.86 14.85
C GLU A 100 0.35 12.05 15.41
N LYS A 101 0.12 11.16 16.38
CA LYS A 101 1.15 10.23 16.88
C LYS A 101 1.61 9.23 15.83
N ASN A 102 0.74 8.84 14.88
CA ASN A 102 1.12 7.95 13.79
C ASN A 102 1.98 8.72 12.79
N LYS A 103 3.26 8.39 12.68
CA LYS A 103 4.20 9.03 11.78
C LYS A 103 4.37 8.27 10.46
N SER A 104 4.16 6.97 10.44
CA SER A 104 4.35 6.11 9.27
C SER A 104 3.13 5.23 9.03
N ILE A 105 2.47 5.40 7.88
CA ILE A 105 1.25 4.67 7.52
C ILE A 105 1.51 3.80 6.30
N LEU A 106 1.08 2.55 6.33
CA LEU A 106 1.04 1.67 5.16
C LEU A 106 -0.40 1.53 4.66
N ILE A 107 -0.60 1.80 3.37
CA ILE A 107 -1.88 1.66 2.67
C ILE A 107 -1.73 0.53 1.65
N ILE A 108 -2.63 -0.45 1.70
CA ILE A 108 -2.64 -1.60 0.79
C ILE A 108 -3.98 -1.65 0.06
N GLY A 109 -3.93 -1.58 -1.27
CA GLY A 109 -5.15 -1.41 -2.08
C GLY A 109 -4.93 -1.63 -3.57
N HIS A 110 -5.77 -0.97 -4.38
CA HIS A 110 -5.98 -1.30 -5.79
C HIS A 110 -5.68 -0.14 -6.73
N ASN A 111 -5.36 -0.48 -7.97
CA ASN A 111 -5.37 0.48 -9.06
C ASN A 111 -6.78 0.59 -9.66
N PRO A 112 -7.13 1.73 -10.28
CA PRO A 112 -6.23 2.87 -10.56
C PRO A 112 -6.06 3.85 -9.38
N THR A 113 -6.84 3.72 -8.32
CA THR A 113 -6.84 4.68 -7.19
C THR A 113 -5.45 4.90 -6.59
N LEU A 114 -4.69 3.85 -6.29
CA LEU A 114 -3.35 4.02 -5.69
C LEU A 114 -2.33 4.66 -6.64
N PHE A 115 -2.44 4.41 -7.94
CA PHE A 115 -1.61 5.09 -8.94
C PHE A 115 -1.85 6.60 -8.88
N TYR A 116 -3.11 7.02 -8.95
CA TYR A 116 -3.46 8.44 -8.88
C TYR A 116 -3.16 9.05 -7.51
N LEU A 117 -3.33 8.30 -6.41
CA LEU A 117 -2.97 8.77 -5.08
C LEU A 117 -1.49 9.16 -4.99
N VAL A 118 -0.59 8.34 -5.55
CA VAL A 118 0.85 8.66 -5.58
C VAL A 118 1.10 9.93 -6.40
N GLU A 119 0.57 10.01 -7.62
CA GLU A 119 0.79 11.16 -8.50
C GLU A 119 0.22 12.45 -7.91
N GLU A 120 -1.01 12.41 -7.38
CA GLU A 120 -1.68 13.57 -6.82
C GLU A 120 -1.02 14.07 -5.54
N LEU A 121 -0.60 13.18 -4.63
CA LEU A 121 0.07 13.61 -3.40
C LEU A 121 1.46 14.18 -3.68
N ALA A 122 2.23 13.58 -4.59
CA ALA A 122 3.59 13.99 -4.92
C ALA A 122 3.67 15.12 -5.95
N ASN A 123 2.59 15.37 -6.71
CA ASN A 123 2.61 16.21 -7.91
C ASN A 123 3.66 15.77 -8.93
N GLU A 124 3.84 14.45 -9.06
CA GLU A 124 4.83 13.83 -9.93
C GLU A 124 4.15 12.78 -10.80
N ARG A 125 4.49 12.72 -12.10
CA ARG A 125 4.00 11.66 -12.97
C ARG A 125 4.84 10.40 -12.82
N ILE A 126 4.19 9.26 -12.59
CA ILE A 126 4.85 7.96 -12.59
C ILE A 126 4.37 7.15 -13.78
N GLN A 127 5.28 6.43 -14.47
CA GLN A 127 4.89 5.70 -15.68
C GLN A 127 3.89 4.57 -15.39
N LYS A 128 4.14 3.79 -14.33
CA LYS A 128 3.35 2.60 -13.98
C LYS A 128 3.40 2.33 -12.48
N PHE A 129 2.27 1.87 -11.93
CA PHE A 129 2.15 1.32 -10.58
C PHE A 129 1.62 -0.11 -10.63
N THR A 130 2.51 -1.04 -10.96
CA THR A 130 2.18 -2.47 -11.16
C THR A 130 1.95 -3.19 -9.84
N THR A 131 1.43 -4.42 -9.91
CA THR A 131 1.18 -5.27 -8.73
C THR A 131 2.42 -5.39 -7.85
N CYS A 132 2.23 -5.33 -6.53
CA CYS A 132 3.28 -5.38 -5.52
C CYS A 132 4.31 -4.23 -5.58
N ASN A 133 4.03 -3.12 -6.28
CA ASN A 133 4.85 -1.91 -6.19
C ASN A 133 4.61 -1.19 -4.85
N LEU A 134 5.68 -0.75 -4.21
CA LEU A 134 5.67 0.03 -2.98
C LEU A 134 6.23 1.44 -3.24
N ALA A 135 5.39 2.46 -3.14
CA ALA A 135 5.82 3.86 -3.10
C ALA A 135 6.01 4.32 -1.65
N VAL A 136 7.01 5.17 -1.42
CA VAL A 136 7.24 5.82 -0.12
C VAL A 136 7.24 7.32 -0.35
N LEU A 137 6.30 8.00 0.29
CA LEU A 137 6.15 9.46 0.22
C LEU A 137 6.50 10.06 1.58
N ASN A 138 7.13 11.23 1.57
CA ASN A 138 7.36 12.03 2.77
C ASN A 138 6.36 13.18 2.84
N PHE A 139 5.82 13.42 4.01
CA PHE A 139 4.90 14.52 4.30
C PHE A 139 5.39 15.31 5.53
N GLY A 140 5.44 16.64 5.39
CA GLY A 140 6.10 17.53 6.36
C GLY A 140 5.20 18.12 7.45
N ASP A 141 3.89 17.89 7.41
CA ASP A 141 2.91 18.65 8.20
C ASP A 141 1.97 17.73 9.00
N GLU A 142 0.96 18.31 9.66
CA GLU A 142 -0.15 17.61 10.33
C GLU A 142 -1.04 16.86 9.33
N TRP A 143 -1.54 15.68 9.71
CA TRP A 143 -2.41 14.86 8.86
C TRP A 143 -3.60 15.64 8.34
N LYS A 144 -4.23 16.47 9.19
CA LYS A 144 -5.37 17.32 8.83
C LYS A 144 -5.11 18.27 7.66
N LYS A 145 -3.85 18.61 7.40
CA LYS A 145 -3.40 19.50 6.30
C LYS A 145 -2.95 18.73 5.05
N LEU A 146 -2.99 17.39 5.07
CA LEU A 146 -2.65 16.59 3.90
C LEU A 146 -3.56 16.99 2.74
N SER A 147 -3.00 17.24 1.57
CA SER A 147 -3.75 17.52 0.34
C SER A 147 -2.92 17.09 -0.85
N LYS A 148 -3.48 17.24 -2.06
CA LYS A 148 -2.72 17.11 -3.29
C LYS A 148 -1.46 18.00 -3.24
N SER A 149 -0.38 17.54 -3.87
CA SER A 149 0.89 18.24 -4.04
C SER A 149 1.62 18.62 -2.76
N LYS A 150 1.32 17.96 -1.63
CA LYS A 150 1.95 18.22 -0.32
C LYS A 150 3.00 17.20 0.09
N CYS A 151 3.16 16.13 -0.67
CA CYS A 151 4.13 15.09 -0.39
C CYS A 151 5.29 15.16 -1.39
N LYS A 152 6.40 14.49 -1.06
CA LYS A 152 7.49 14.22 -2.00
C LYS A 152 7.64 12.72 -2.18
N LEU A 153 7.73 12.23 -3.42
CA LEU A 153 8.00 10.82 -3.68
C LEU A 153 9.47 10.54 -3.34
N LYS A 154 9.72 9.80 -2.27
CA LYS A 154 11.07 9.44 -1.83
C LYS A 154 11.61 8.25 -2.61
N SER A 155 10.78 7.24 -2.84
CA SER A 155 11.19 6.00 -3.51
C SER A 155 9.98 5.27 -4.09
N LEU A 156 10.22 4.53 -5.17
CA LEU A 156 9.27 3.61 -5.77
C LEU A 156 9.96 2.27 -6.01
N TYR A 157 9.63 1.27 -5.19
CA TYR A 157 10.20 -0.07 -5.27
C TYR A 157 9.31 -0.97 -6.10
N ARG A 158 9.91 -1.69 -7.05
CA ARG A 158 9.23 -2.66 -7.91
C ARG A 158 9.81 -4.05 -7.65
N PRO A 159 8.99 -5.11 -7.53
CA PRO A 159 9.47 -6.47 -7.25
C PRO A 159 10.57 -6.93 -8.20
N LYS A 160 10.47 -6.57 -9.49
CA LYS A 160 11.47 -6.90 -10.52
C LYS A 160 12.83 -6.22 -10.31
N GLU A 161 12.85 -5.05 -9.67
CA GLU A 161 14.06 -4.23 -9.46
C GLU A 161 14.71 -4.50 -8.10
N ILE A 162 13.99 -5.14 -7.18
CA ILE A 162 14.52 -5.53 -5.87
C ILE A 162 15.61 -6.57 -6.05
N LYS A 163 16.79 -6.30 -5.49
CA LYS A 163 17.88 -7.28 -5.32
C LYS A 163 17.82 -7.76 -3.87
N ILE A 164 17.74 -9.08 -3.68
CA ILE A 164 17.73 -9.73 -2.36
C ILE A 164 19.17 -9.96 -1.92
#